data_AF-A0A2I1EW04-F1
#
_entry.id   AF-A0A2I1EW04-F1
#
_cell.length_a   1.000
_cell.length_b   1.000
_cell.length_c   1.000
_cell.angle_alpha   90.00
_cell.angle_beta   90.00
_cell.angle_gamma   90.00
#
_symmetry.space_group_name_H-M   'P 1'
#
loop_
_entity.id
_entity.type
_entity.pdbx_description
1 polymer ?
#
loop_
_entity_poly.entity_id
_entity_poly.type
_entity_poly.pdbx_seq_one_letter_code
_entity_poly.pdbx_strand_id
1 'polypeptide(L)'
;MYLSDGHPKGIKLVLEERGLWKKGLKRICSECKIHLPTKNNCCAVRILFLQLDFAAQRPLIQEIIEDQGHKIIFYPKFHCELNFIEQF
;
A
#
# COMPACT_ATOMS: atom_id res chain seq x y z
N MET A 1 -9.60 -1.34 -11.21
CA MET A 1 -8.19 -0.90 -11.28
C MET A 1 -7.46 -1.38 -12.55
N TYR A 2 -8.14 -1.94 -13.54
CA TYR A 2 -7.50 -2.46 -14.76
C TYR A 2 -7.90 -1.62 -15.98
N LEU A 3 -7.02 -1.60 -16.98
CA LEU A 3 -7.28 -1.11 -18.33
C LEU A 3 -8.14 -2.12 -19.10
N SER A 4 -8.66 -1.71 -20.26
CA SER A 4 -9.50 -2.55 -21.12
C SER A 4 -8.78 -3.79 -21.66
N ASP A 5 -7.45 -3.77 -21.69
CA ASP A 5 -6.58 -4.87 -22.09
C ASP A 5 -6.19 -5.81 -20.91
N GLY A 6 -6.75 -5.57 -19.71
CA GLY A 6 -6.48 -6.35 -18.51
C GLY A 6 -5.23 -5.93 -17.73
N HIS A 7 -4.44 -4.95 -18.19
CA HIS A 7 -3.28 -4.48 -17.44
C HIS A 7 -3.69 -3.60 -16.24
N PRO A 8 -2.97 -3.66 -15.11
CA PRO A 8 -3.26 -2.79 -13.97
C PRO A 8 -2.99 -1.32 -14.32
N LYS A 9 -3.92 -0.44 -13.93
CA LYS A 9 -3.77 1.02 -14.10
C LYS A 9 -2.61 1.52 -13.25
N GLY A 10 -1.80 2.41 -13.82
CA GLY A 10 -0.76 3.11 -13.07
C GLY A 10 -1.34 4.12 -12.07
N ILE A 11 -0.61 4.38 -10.98
CA ILE A 11 -1.02 5.31 -9.91
C ILE A 11 -1.44 6.68 -10.46
N LYS A 12 -0.72 7.20 -11.46
CA LYS A 12 -1.05 8.49 -12.07
C LYS A 12 -2.46 8.49 -12.66
N LEU A 13 -2.77 7.51 -13.52
CA LEU A 13 -4.07 7.39 -14.16
C LEU A 13 -5.19 7.22 -13.12
N VAL A 14 -4.97 6.37 -12.11
CA VAL A 14 -5.94 6.19 -11.02
C VAL A 14 -6.22 7.49 -10.26
N LEU A 15 -5.20 8.31 -10.00
CA LEU A 15 -5.37 9.60 -9.34
C LEU A 15 -5.98 10.68 -10.25
N GLU A 16 -5.69 10.65 -11.55
CA GLU A 16 -6.31 11.54 -12.55
C GLU A 16 -7.81 11.27 -12.66
N GLU A 17 -8.21 10.00 -12.77
CA GLU A 17 -9.63 9.57 -12.80
C GLU A 17 -10.39 9.99 -11.53
N ARG A 18 -9.69 10.12 -10.40
CA ARG A 18 -10.26 10.55 -9.11
C ARG A 18 -10.19 12.07 -8.88
N GLY A 19 -9.63 12.85 -9.80
CA GLY A 19 -9.44 14.30 -9.62
C GLY A 19 -8.44 14.67 -8.52
N LEU A 20 -7.55 13.74 -8.14
CA LEU A 20 -6.57 13.90 -7.05
C LEU A 20 -5.15 14.20 -7.55
N TRP A 21 -4.91 14.06 -8.86
CA TRP A 21 -3.61 14.32 -9.45
C TRP A 21 -3.29 15.82 -9.50
N LYS A 22 -2.05 16.18 -9.16
CA LYS A 22 -1.54 17.56 -9.20
C LYS A 22 -0.28 17.64 -10.06
N LYS A 23 -0.14 18.72 -10.82
CA LYS A 23 1.07 18.95 -11.64
C LYS A 23 2.31 19.01 -10.74
N GLY A 24 3.36 18.28 -11.10
CA GLY A 24 4.60 18.19 -10.33
C GLY A 24 4.56 17.21 -9.14
N LEU A 25 3.47 16.46 -8.96
CA LEU A 25 3.38 15.46 -7.90
C LEU A 25 4.38 14.33 -8.13
N LYS A 26 5.28 14.13 -7.16
CA LYS A 26 6.22 13.00 -7.17
C LYS A 26 5.47 11.70 -6.87
N ARG A 27 5.89 10.59 -7.47
CA ARG A 27 5.36 9.25 -7.14
C ARG A 27 5.48 8.95 -5.65
N ILE A 28 6.71 9.09 -5.13
CA ILE A 28 7.06 8.97 -3.71
C ILE A 28 8.03 10.11 -3.38
N CYS A 29 7.75 10.94 -2.38
CA CYS A 29 8.67 11.97 -1.91
C CYS A 29 9.76 11.38 -1.00
N SER A 30 10.84 12.13 -0.76
CA SER A 30 11.99 11.65 0.03
C SER A 30 11.60 11.23 1.45
N GLU A 31 10.68 11.95 2.09
CA GLU A 31 10.19 11.63 3.44
C GLU A 31 9.47 10.27 3.47
N CYS A 32 8.53 10.03 2.54
CA CYS A 32 7.79 8.76 2.46
C CYS A 32 8.64 7.55 2.08
N LYS A 33 9.89 7.74 1.65
CA LYS A 33 10.81 6.63 1.38
C LYS A 33 11.41 6.05 2.66
N ILE A 34 11.53 6.87 3.69
CA ILE A 34 12.32 6.57 4.89
C ILE A 34 11.42 6.46 6.12
N HIS A 35 10.40 7.32 6.21
CA HIS A 35 9.55 7.44 7.39
C HIS A 35 8.06 7.41 7.06
N LEU A 36 7.25 7.23 8.11
CA LEU A 36 5.80 7.42 8.01
C LEU A 36 5.51 8.90 7.70
N PRO A 37 4.67 9.21 6.71
CA PRO A 37 4.54 10.59 6.21
C PRO A 37 3.85 11.51 7.21
N THR A 38 4.35 12.73 7.37
CA THR A 38 3.76 13.77 8.23
C THR A 38 2.62 14.54 7.54
N LYS A 39 2.59 14.55 6.20
CA LYS A 39 1.56 15.22 5.39
C LYS A 39 0.76 14.23 4.56
N ASN A 40 -0.55 14.47 4.44
CA ASN A 40 -1.47 13.58 3.75
C ASN A 40 -1.42 13.71 2.21
N ASN A 41 -0.85 14.79 1.67
CA ASN A 41 -0.86 15.10 0.24
C ASN A 41 0.55 15.30 -0.37
N CYS A 42 1.59 14.72 0.24
CA CYS A 42 2.98 14.93 -0.15
C CYS A 42 3.41 14.21 -1.45
N CYS A 43 2.81 13.06 -1.77
CA CYS A 43 3.17 12.26 -2.94
C CYS A 43 1.99 11.39 -3.41
N ALA A 44 2.06 10.90 -4.65
CA ALA A 44 1.01 10.10 -5.26
C ALA A 44 0.68 8.84 -4.45
N VAL A 45 1.71 8.12 -3.99
CA VAL A 45 1.52 6.91 -3.17
C VAL A 45 0.80 7.22 -1.85
N ARG A 46 1.13 8.34 -1.18
CA ARG A 46 0.48 8.70 0.09
C ARG A 46 -0.97 9.08 -0.12
N ILE A 47 -1.27 9.85 -1.16
CA ILE A 47 -2.65 10.23 -1.49
C ILE A 47 -3.47 8.97 -1.79
N LEU A 48 -2.92 8.05 -2.58
CA LEU A 48 -3.58 6.79 -2.92
C LEU A 48 -3.80 5.89 -1.69
N PHE A 49 -2.78 5.77 -0.83
CA PHE A 49 -2.85 4.97 0.40
C PHE A 49 -3.95 5.45 1.35
N LEU A 50 -4.23 6.75 1.39
CA LEU A 50 -5.27 7.34 2.23
C LEU A 50 -6.67 7.28 1.63
N GLN A 51 -6.83 6.76 0.40
CA GLN A 51 -8.14 6.51 -0.16
C GLN A 51 -8.82 5.36 0.60
N LEU A 52 -10.12 5.51 0.88
CA LEU A 52 -10.86 4.57 1.73
C LEU A 52 -10.83 3.14 1.20
N ASP A 53 -10.91 2.95 -0.11
CA ASP A 53 -10.86 1.63 -0.74
C ASP A 53 -9.49 0.98 -0.59
N PHE A 54 -8.40 1.74 -0.71
CA PHE A 54 -7.04 1.24 -0.48
C PHE A 54 -6.75 0.99 1.00
N ALA A 55 -7.26 1.83 1.90
CA ALA A 55 -7.08 1.67 3.34
C ALA A 55 -7.88 0.48 3.90
N ALA A 56 -9.05 0.20 3.32
CA ALA A 56 -9.90 -0.94 3.69
C ALA A 56 -9.48 -2.24 2.99
N GLN A 57 -8.67 -2.17 1.93
CA GLN A 57 -8.26 -3.35 1.17
C GLN A 57 -7.38 -4.27 2.04
N ARG A 58 -7.81 -5.51 2.18
CA ARG A 58 -7.01 -6.56 2.81
C ARG A 58 -5.96 -7.07 1.83
N PRO A 59 -4.75 -7.45 2.29
CA PRO A 59 -3.77 -8.11 1.45
C PRO A 59 -4.34 -9.42 0.91
N LEU A 60 -4.13 -9.68 -0.39
CA LEU A 60 -4.58 -10.93 -1.03
C LEU A 60 -4.14 -12.18 -0.27
N ILE A 61 -2.90 -12.17 0.25
CA ILE A 61 -2.37 -13.30 1.04
C ILE A 61 -3.13 -13.51 2.34
N GLN A 62 -3.63 -12.44 2.96
CA GLN A 62 -4.46 -12.52 4.16
C GLN A 62 -5.79 -13.18 3.84
N GLU A 63 -6.42 -12.78 2.73
CA GLU A 63 -7.68 -13.37 2.27
C GLU A 63 -7.53 -14.87 1.97
N ILE A 64 -6.51 -15.27 1.21
CA ILE A 64 -6.27 -16.68 0.85
C ILE A 64 -6.04 -17.55 2.09
N ILE A 65 -5.24 -17.09 3.04
CA ILE A 65 -4.90 -17.86 4.24
C ILE A 65 -6.10 -17.98 5.18
N GLU A 66 -6.83 -16.89 5.40
CA GLU A 66 -8.03 -16.92 6.26
C GLU A 66 -9.17 -17.74 5.65
N ASP A 67 -9.34 -17.73 4.32
CA ASP A 67 -10.34 -18.56 3.61
C ASP A 67 -10.06 -20.07 3.77
N GLN A 68 -8.80 -20.45 3.92
CA GLN A 68 -8.39 -21.82 4.25
C GLN A 68 -8.51 -22.15 5.76
N GLY A 69 -9.03 -21.23 6.58
CA GLY A 69 -9.21 -21.43 8.02
C GLY A 69 -7.95 -21.22 8.85
N HIS A 70 -6.87 -20.70 8.26
CA HIS A 70 -5.62 -20.41 8.96
C HIS A 70 -5.60 -18.99 9.53
N LYS A 71 -4.79 -18.79 10.57
CA LYS A 71 -4.54 -17.46 11.16
C LYS A 71 -3.21 -16.92 10.66
N ILE A 72 -3.14 -15.60 10.48
CA ILE A 72 -1.94 -14.89 10.03
C ILE A 72 -1.51 -13.86 11.06
N ILE A 73 -0.19 -13.76 11.25
CA ILE A 73 0.46 -12.78 12.14
C ILE A 73 1.42 -11.97 11.27
N PHE A 74 1.24 -10.65 11.24
CA PHE A 74 2.14 -9.74 10.52
C PHE A 74 3.18 -9.16 11.48
N TYR A 75 4.46 -9.40 11.20
CA TYR A 75 5.56 -8.84 11.96
C TYR A 75 6.00 -7.46 11.44
N PRO A 76 6.47 -6.56 12.34
CA PRO A 76 7.18 -5.35 11.94
C PRO A 76 8.39 -5.66 11.05
N LYS A 77 8.67 -4.78 10.09
CA LYS A 77 9.84 -4.95 9.20
C LYS A 77 11.13 -4.80 9.99
N PHE A 78 12.11 -5.68 9.71
CA PHE A 78 13.46 -5.66 10.31
C PHE A 78 13.52 -5.92 11.82
N HIS A 79 12.54 -6.66 12.35
CA HIS A 79 12.48 -7.08 13.75
C HIS A 79 12.48 -8.62 13.84
N CYS A 80 13.60 -9.25 13.49
CA CYS A 80 13.71 -10.72 13.50
C CYS A 80 13.63 -11.31 14.91
N GLU A 81 13.97 -10.54 15.95
CA GLU A 81 13.87 -10.93 17.36
C GLU A 81 12.43 -11.27 17.80
N LEU A 82 11.43 -10.75 17.07
CA LEU A 82 10.02 -11.02 17.32
C LEU A 82 9.53 -12.32 16.63
N ASN A 83 10.30 -12.87 15.71
CA ASN A 83 9.92 -14.05 14.95
C ASN A 83 10.30 -15.33 15.72
N PHE A 84 9.29 -16.11 16.14
CA PHE A 84 9.50 -17.31 16.98
C PHE A 84 10.39 -18.36 16.33
N ILE A 85 10.45 -18.43 14.99
CA ILE A 85 11.28 -19.41 14.27
C ILE A 85 12.77 -19.04 14.26
N GLU A 86 13.14 -17.83 14.71
CA GLU A 86 14.52 -17.35 14.75
C GLU A 86 15.12 -17.40 16.17
N GLN A 87 14.35 -17.88 17.17
CA GLN A 87 14.74 -17.89 18.60
C GLN A 87 15.47 -19.19 19.03
N PHE A 88 16.15 -19.89 18.11
CA PHE A 88 16.85 -21.15 18.38
C PHE A 88 18.33 -20.98 18.73
#